data_AF-A0A3P6BJG3-F1
#
_entry.id   AF-A0A3P6BJG3-F1
#
_cell.length_a   1.000
_cell.length_b   1.000
_cell.length_c   1.000
_cell.angle_alpha   90.00
_cell.angle_beta   90.00
_cell.angle_gamma   90.00
#
_symmetry.space_group_name_H-M   'P 1'
#
loop_
_entity.id
_entity.type
_entity.pdbx_description
1 polymer ?
#
loop_
_entity_poly.entity_id
_entity_poly.type
_entity_poly.pdbx_seq_one_letter_code
_entity_poly.pdbx_strand_id
1 'polypeptide(L)'
;MGSRAGHILRGFAFLALGLWHLFNNIKLFCLRPNTFISSPWFPVSKIRHLELYFMIFSASASISMELFIGPRRHHPFDSDGTIPSNHLHNVEHSFISMSFLVYAVSQ
;
A
#
# COMPACT_ATOMS: atom_id res chain seq x y z
N MET A 1 0.56 -3.72 -18.32
CA MET A 1 0.41 -2.25 -18.18
C MET A 1 -1.08 -1.93 -18.08
N GLY A 2 -1.49 -1.20 -17.04
CA GLY A 2 -2.92 -1.04 -16.69
C GLY A 2 -3.70 -0.20 -17.71
N SER A 3 -5.04 -0.34 -17.70
CA SER A 3 -5.90 0.52 -18.52
C SER A 3 -5.73 1.99 -18.12
N ARG A 4 -5.94 2.92 -19.08
CA ARG A 4 -5.92 4.37 -18.80
C ARG A 4 -6.86 4.73 -17.65
N ALA A 5 -8.04 4.11 -17.62
CA ALA A 5 -9.00 4.24 -16.54
C ALA A 5 -8.42 3.80 -15.17
N GLY A 6 -7.70 2.67 -15.13
CA GLY A 6 -7.04 2.20 -13.91
C GLY A 6 -5.92 3.13 -13.43
N HIS A 7 -5.22 3.83 -14.33
CA HIS A 7 -4.24 4.85 -13.93
C HIS A 7 -4.91 6.10 -13.35
N ILE A 8 -5.97 6.58 -13.99
CA ILE A 8 -6.72 7.75 -13.51
C ILE A 8 -7.31 7.48 -12.13
N LEU A 9 -7.96 6.32 -11.95
CA LEU A 9 -8.58 5.95 -10.67
C LEU A 9 -7.56 5.88 -9.53
N ARG A 10 -6.44 5.19 -9.74
CA ARG A 10 -5.35 5.13 -8.74
C ARG A 10 -4.77 6.51 -8.46
N GLY A 11 -4.60 7.34 -9.49
CA GLY A 11 -4.11 8.72 -9.35
C GLY A 11 -5.03 9.58 -8.48
N PHE A 12 -6.34 9.54 -8.71
CA PHE A 12 -7.31 10.25 -7.87
C PHE A 12 -7.34 9.72 -6.42
N ALA A 13 -7.20 8.41 -6.23
CA ALA A 13 -7.11 7.83 -4.87
C ALA A 13 -5.89 8.38 -4.12
N PHE A 14 -4.71 8.42 -4.76
CA PHE A 14 -3.50 9.01 -4.16
C PHE A 14 -3.63 10.51 -3.92
N LEU A 15 -4.29 11.26 -4.81
CA LEU A 15 -4.54 12.68 -4.62
C LEU A 15 -5.43 12.94 -3.40
N ALA A 16 -6.55 12.22 -3.29
CA ALA A 16 -7.46 12.35 -2.16
C ALA A 16 -6.77 11.99 -0.83
N LEU A 17 -6.01 10.89 -0.81
CA LEU A 17 -5.22 10.48 0.35
C LEU A 17 -4.17 11.54 0.70
N GLY A 18 -3.43 12.06 -0.28
CA GLY A 18 -2.43 13.12 -0.08
C GLY A 18 -3.02 14.40 0.50
N LEU A 19 -4.17 14.87 -0.01
CA LEU A 19 -4.88 16.03 0.53
C LEU A 19 -5.34 15.79 1.96
N TRP A 20 -5.79 14.58 2.28
CA TRP A 20 -6.16 14.19 3.64
C TRP A 20 -4.97 14.23 4.60
N HIS A 21 -3.81 13.68 4.23
CA HIS A 21 -2.60 13.79 5.06
C HIS A 21 -2.15 15.24 5.22
N LEU A 22 -2.19 16.04 4.14
CA LEU A 22 -1.81 17.45 4.19
C LEU A 22 -2.69 18.22 5.18
N PHE A 23 -4.01 18.06 5.09
CA PHE A 23 -4.96 18.69 6.00
C PHE A 23 -4.70 18.29 7.46
N ASN A 24 -4.52 17.00 7.74
CA ASN A 24 -4.27 16.54 9.10
C ASN A 24 -2.94 17.03 9.68
N ASN A 25 -1.89 17.08 8.86
CA ASN A 25 -0.60 17.63 9.27
C ASN A 25 -0.68 19.13 9.58
N ILE A 26 -1.34 19.92 8.71
CA ILE A 26 -1.57 21.35 8.97
C ILE A 26 -2.35 21.52 10.29
N LYS A 27 -3.44 20.76 10.47
CA LYS A 27 -4.24 20.79 11.69
C LYS A 27 -3.42 20.45 12.93
N LEU A 28 -2.62 19.37 12.89
CA LEU A 28 -1.75 18.96 13.99
C LEU A 28 -0.70 20.02 14.32
N PHE A 29 -0.09 20.60 13.29
CA PHE A 29 0.89 21.68 13.45
C PHE A 29 0.27 22.92 14.10
N CYS A 30 -0.93 23.33 13.67
CA CYS A 30 -1.64 24.45 14.29
C CYS A 30 -2.04 24.17 15.76
N LEU A 31 -2.37 22.92 16.10
CA LEU A 31 -2.75 22.54 17.47
C LEU A 31 -1.56 22.38 18.41
N ARG A 32 -0.42 21.88 17.91
CA ARG A 32 0.79 21.59 18.70
C ARG A 32 2.07 21.91 17.91
N PRO A 33 2.40 23.20 17.70
CA PRO A 33 3.53 23.59 16.86
C PRO A 33 4.88 23.15 17.43
N ASN A 34 5.05 23.18 18.76
CA ASN A 34 6.32 22.86 19.43
C ASN A 34 6.58 21.35 19.62
N THR A 35 5.56 20.51 19.43
CA THR A 35 5.66 19.04 19.58
C THR A 35 5.11 18.31 18.36
N PHE A 36 5.16 18.97 17.21
CA PHE A 36 4.65 18.41 15.96
C PHE A 36 5.43 17.16 15.57
N ILE A 37 4.70 16.05 15.41
CA ILE A 37 5.19 14.80 14.85
C ILE A 37 4.16 14.36 13.81
N SER A 38 4.62 14.15 12.58
CA SER A 38 3.79 13.60 11.51
C SER A 38 3.53 12.12 11.76
N SER A 39 2.33 11.66 11.44
CA SER A 39 1.94 10.25 11.51
C SER A 39 1.83 9.66 10.10
N PRO A 40 2.23 8.39 9.89
CA PRO A 40 2.03 7.71 8.62
C PRO A 40 0.55 7.43 8.30
N TRP A 41 -0.33 7.52 9.30
CA TRP A 41 -1.78 7.34 9.16
C TRP A 41 -2.56 8.28 10.08
N PHE A 42 -3.77 8.69 9.68
CA PHE A 42 -4.64 9.54 10.51
C PHE A 42 -6.02 8.91 10.77
N PRO A 43 -6.55 8.98 12.01
CA PRO A 43 -7.87 8.44 12.30
C PRO A 43 -8.99 9.30 11.74
N VAL A 44 -9.97 8.66 11.10
CA VAL A 44 -11.23 9.29 10.68
C VAL A 44 -12.26 9.13 11.80
N SER A 45 -13.05 10.17 12.07
CA SER A 45 -13.97 10.25 13.23
C SER A 45 -14.90 9.03 13.39
N LYS A 46 -15.51 8.55 12.28
CA LYS A 46 -16.45 7.43 12.32
C LYS A 46 -15.81 6.06 12.05
N ILE A 47 -14.65 6.04 11.39
CA ILE A 47 -13.94 4.81 11.00
C ILE A 47 -12.47 5.01 11.31
N ARG A 48 -12.11 4.82 12.58
CA ARG A 48 -10.78 5.13 13.10
C ARG A 48 -9.66 4.49 12.26
N HIS A 49 -9.86 3.27 11.76
CA HIS A 49 -8.82 2.48 11.09
C HIS A 49 -9.00 2.40 9.56
N LEU A 50 -9.73 3.33 8.94
CA LEU A 50 -10.05 3.27 7.51
C LEU A 50 -8.80 3.20 6.62
N GLU A 51 -7.80 4.06 6.89
CA GLU A 51 -6.53 4.03 6.15
C GLU A 51 -5.77 2.73 6.35
N LEU A 52 -5.79 2.17 7.56
CA LEU A 52 -5.13 0.90 7.87
C LEU A 52 -5.81 -0.26 7.13
N TYR A 53 -7.13 -0.29 7.08
CA TYR A 53 -7.86 -1.28 6.28
C TYR A 53 -7.57 -1.14 4.79
N PHE A 54 -7.49 0.09 4.29
CA PHE A 54 -7.10 0.35 2.90
C PHE A 54 -5.68 -0.13 2.61
N MET A 55 -4.74 0.08 3.53
CA MET A 55 -3.36 -0.38 3.44
C MET A 55 -3.30 -1.91 3.45
N ILE A 56 -4.00 -2.57 4.38
CA ILE A 56 -4.09 -4.05 4.46
C ILE A 56 -4.65 -4.63 3.17
N PHE A 57 -5.77 -4.08 2.68
CA PHE A 57 -6.42 -4.55 1.47
C PHE A 57 -5.52 -4.38 0.24
N SER A 58 -4.93 -3.20 0.09
CA SER A 58 -4.06 -2.89 -1.06
C SER A 58 -2.78 -3.72 -1.04
N ALA A 59 -2.15 -3.89 0.12
CA ALA A 59 -0.97 -4.74 0.29
C ALA A 59 -1.29 -6.21 -0.01
N SER A 60 -2.39 -6.74 0.52
CA SER A 60 -2.82 -8.12 0.28
C SER A 60 -3.14 -8.36 -1.20
N ALA A 61 -3.83 -7.42 -1.83
CA ALA A 61 -4.13 -7.48 -3.27
C ALA A 61 -2.85 -7.43 -4.11
N SER A 62 -1.87 -6.59 -3.73
CA SER A 62 -0.57 -6.48 -4.40
C SER A 62 0.21 -7.80 -4.32
N ILE A 63 0.35 -8.37 -3.12
CA ILE A 63 1.01 -9.69 -2.92
C ILE A 63 0.30 -10.77 -3.74
N SER A 64 -1.04 -10.78 -3.73
CA SER A 64 -1.82 -11.75 -4.48
C SER A 64 -1.60 -11.62 -5.99
N MET A 65 -1.52 -10.38 -6.49
CA MET A 65 -1.31 -10.10 -7.90
C MET A 65 0.10 -10.49 -8.36
N GLU A 66 1.12 -10.16 -7.58
CA GLU A 66 2.52 -10.38 -7.91
C GLU A 66 2.93 -11.87 -7.83
N LEU A 67 2.40 -12.61 -6.84
CA LEU A 67 2.76 -14.03 -6.63
C LEU A 67 1.84 -15.04 -7.33
N PHE A 68 0.55 -14.73 -7.50
CA PHE A 68 -0.45 -15.74 -7.88
C PHE A 68 -1.31 -15.39 -9.11
N ILE A 69 -1.59 -14.12 -9.39
CA ILE A 69 -2.62 -13.72 -10.39
C ILE A 69 -2.02 -13.08 -11.66
N GLY A 70 -0.69 -12.89 -11.72
CA GLY A 70 0.02 -12.32 -12.88
C GLY A 70 -0.17 -13.07 -14.22
N PRO A 71 0.13 -12.42 -15.37
CA PRO A 71 -0.21 -12.97 -16.69
C PRO A 71 0.70 -14.13 -17.12
N ARG A 72 0.09 -15.30 -17.38
CA ARG A 72 0.62 -16.56 -17.95
C ARG A 72 1.70 -17.27 -17.11
N ARG A 73 1.28 -18.35 -16.43
CA ARG A 73 2.13 -19.34 -15.71
C ARG A 73 2.94 -18.77 -14.54
N HIS A 74 2.33 -17.94 -13.70
CA HIS A 74 2.94 -17.54 -12.44
C HIS A 74 2.80 -18.64 -11.39
N HIS A 75 3.76 -19.56 -11.36
CA HIS A 75 4.19 -20.15 -10.11
C HIS A 75 5.42 -19.36 -9.64
N PRO A 76 5.51 -18.97 -8.35
CA PRO A 76 6.65 -18.20 -7.85
C PRO A 76 7.96 -19.01 -7.90
N PHE A 77 7.86 -20.33 -8.05
CA PHE A 77 8.97 -21.27 -8.09
C PHE A 77 9.00 -22.03 -9.43
N ASP A 78 10.21 -22.32 -9.90
CA ASP A 78 10.44 -23.25 -11.00
C ASP A 78 10.22 -24.71 -10.53
N SER A 79 10.29 -25.66 -11.46
CA SER A 79 10.18 -27.10 -11.20
C SER A 79 11.21 -27.65 -10.21
N ASP A 80 12.34 -26.97 -10.03
CA ASP A 80 13.39 -27.29 -9.06
C ASP A 80 13.22 -26.56 -7.71
N GLY A 81 12.16 -25.75 -7.56
CA GLY A 81 11.88 -24.97 -6.35
C GLY A 81 12.65 -23.65 -6.24
N THR A 82 13.49 -23.30 -7.22
CA THR A 82 14.20 -22.00 -7.23
C THR A 82 13.27 -20.87 -7.66
N ILE A 83 13.62 -19.63 -7.30
CA ILE A 83 12.92 -18.43 -7.80
C ILE A 83 13.55 -18.07 -9.15
N PRO A 84 12.79 -18.15 -10.26
CA PRO A 84 13.28 -17.73 -11.57
C PRO A 84 13.72 -16.26 -11.55
N SER A 85 14.80 -15.92 -12.24
CA SER A 85 15.32 -14.53 -12.27
C SER A 85 14.30 -13.53 -12.83
N ASN A 86 13.44 -13.97 -13.75
CA ASN A 86 12.32 -13.18 -14.29
C ASN A 86 11.16 -13.00 -13.30
N HIS A 87 11.12 -13.73 -12.19
CA HIS A 87 10.13 -13.58 -11.11
C HIS A 87 10.69 -12.85 -9.87
N LEU A 88 12.00 -12.60 -9.82
CA LEU A 88 12.64 -11.97 -8.67
C LEU A 88 12.02 -10.61 -8.32
N HIS A 89 11.74 -9.80 -9.34
CA HIS A 89 11.11 -8.49 -9.18
C HIS A 89 9.72 -8.56 -8.53
N ASN A 90 8.92 -9.58 -8.87
CA ASN A 90 7.61 -9.79 -8.28
C ASN A 90 7.72 -10.17 -6.80
N VAL A 91 8.75 -10.95 -6.44
CA VAL A 91 9.05 -11.32 -5.05
C VAL A 91 9.50 -10.08 -4.27
N GLU A 92 10.35 -9.24 -4.84
CA GLU A 92 10.75 -7.96 -4.24
C GLU A 92 9.54 -7.05 -3.98
N HIS A 93 8.66 -6.89 -4.98
CA HIS A 93 7.41 -6.13 -4.84
C HIS A 93 6.47 -6.70 -3.77
N SER A 94 6.39 -8.03 -3.68
CA SER A 94 5.60 -8.70 -2.65
C SER A 94 6.18 -8.46 -1.26
N PHE A 95 7.50 -8.45 -1.11
CA PHE A 95 8.17 -8.15 0.15
C PHE A 95 7.94 -6.71 0.61
N ILE A 96 8.02 -5.75 -0.32
CA ILE A 96 7.69 -4.34 -0.03
C ILE A 96 6.23 -4.22 0.44
N SER A 97 5.32 -4.89 -0.26
CA SER A 97 3.89 -4.92 0.11
C SER A 97 3.68 -5.58 1.49
N MET A 98 4.45 -6.62 1.80
CA MET A 98 4.42 -7.30 3.10
C MET A 98 4.86 -6.38 4.24
N SER A 99 5.86 -5.51 4.02
CA SER A 99 6.27 -4.52 5.02
C SER A 99 5.12 -3.56 5.38
N PHE A 100 4.34 -3.12 4.39
CA PHE A 100 3.15 -2.30 4.63
C PHE A 100 2.05 -3.07 5.36
N LEU A 101 1.84 -4.35 5.03
CA LEU A 101 0.88 -5.21 5.71
C LEU A 101 1.22 -5.38 7.20
N VAL A 102 2.48 -5.73 7.50
CA VAL A 102 2.97 -5.91 8.88
C VAL A 102 2.85 -4.61 9.66
N TYR A 103 3.25 -3.48 9.06
CA TYR A 103 3.08 -2.17 9.67
C TYR A 103 1.61 -1.92 10.03
N ALA A 104 0.68 -2.09 9.08
CA ALA A 104 -0.73 -1.78 9.29
C ALA A 104 -1.40 -2.68 10.35
N VAL A 105 -0.97 -3.94 10.47
CA VAL A 105 -1.46 -4.87 11.50
C VAL A 105 -0.89 -4.56 12.89
N SER A 106 0.28 -3.91 12.96
CA SER A 106 0.94 -3.55 14.23
C SER A 106 0.47 -2.24 14.86
N GLN A 107 -0.35 -1.46 14.16
CA GLN A 107 -0.92 -0.18 14.64
C GLN A 107 -2.17 -0.39 15.49
#